data_AF-A0A3M0WXC5-F1
#
_entry.id   AF-A0A3M0WXC5-F1
#
_cell.length_a   1.000
_cell.length_b   1.000
_cell.length_c   1.000
_cell.angle_alpha   90.00
_cell.angle_beta   90.00
_cell.angle_gamma   90.00
#
_symmetry.space_group_name_H-M   'P 1'
#
loop_
_entity.id
_entity.type
_entity.pdbx_description
1 polymer ?
#
loop_
_entity_poly.entity_id
_entity_poly.type
_entity_poly.pdbx_seq_one_letter_code
_entity_poly.pdbx_strand_id
1 'polypeptide(L)'
;MTSATMNSQNAPNDQHNVQLWLRGLLGWHGLLALAALAGIVWVWNSGDLARWLQILSSVLLAGTAVASLWALRLLGRHHKNGRILSLGINYLLFLFCLVASLHRLNAFVGIDSLADTFPRGLPFLGLIILAYFIGAAADRYEGQIARQQAHRQARKWLTIIGIVGFLLAVGILNALATTARSLTDGVLVGLLLGMVVTAVLLWAAWRQPMAHYFKSTNADTEMLNGYLFLSPNLLGFLIFFAGPLLLSLYVSFTNSDAFGTSDWVGFDNYARILNLDIAQLDTPDQLANEVLDTKIYSELNRFTLFGSSYVVGAEDALFWIALGNTLKFVLLAVPLSVIPALLLA
;
A
#
# COMPACT_ATOMS: atom_id res chain seq x y z
N MET A 1 -10.37 -5.30 -37.81
CA MET A 1 -9.48 -5.68 -38.92
C MET A 1 -8.51 -4.53 -39.17
N THR A 2 -7.30 -4.63 -38.61
CA THR A 2 -6.12 -3.88 -39.06
C THR A 2 -4.97 -4.87 -38.92
N SER A 3 -4.81 -5.69 -39.96
CA SER A 3 -3.67 -6.57 -40.14
C SER A 3 -2.42 -5.71 -40.28
N ALA A 4 -1.72 -5.49 -39.18
CA ALA A 4 -0.38 -4.95 -39.20
C ALA A 4 0.50 -5.92 -39.99
N THR A 5 0.87 -5.52 -41.20
CA THR A 5 1.86 -6.17 -42.03
C THR A 5 3.17 -6.24 -41.23
N MET A 6 3.50 -7.41 -40.70
CA MET A 6 4.84 -7.68 -40.18
C MET A 6 5.82 -7.44 -41.33
N ASN A 7 6.62 -6.39 -41.21
CA ASN A 7 7.74 -6.15 -42.10
C ASN A 7 8.76 -7.28 -41.88
N SER A 8 8.81 -8.24 -42.80
CA SER A 8 9.56 -9.50 -42.68
C SER A 8 11.08 -9.33 -42.53
N GLN A 9 11.59 -8.11 -42.72
CA GLN A 9 13.00 -7.77 -42.59
C GLN A 9 13.50 -7.64 -41.13
N ASN A 10 12.61 -7.42 -40.15
CA ASN A 10 13.02 -7.23 -38.73
C ASN A 10 12.92 -8.50 -37.86
N ALA A 11 12.31 -9.58 -38.37
CA ALA A 11 12.03 -10.80 -37.61
C ALA A 11 13.26 -11.47 -36.95
N PRO A 12 14.45 -11.57 -37.58
CA PRO A 12 15.62 -12.17 -36.94
C PRO A 12 16.21 -11.30 -35.81
N ASN A 13 16.20 -9.97 -35.98
CA ASN A 13 16.66 -9.03 -34.95
C ASN A 13 15.74 -9.02 -33.73
N ASP A 14 14.42 -9.12 -33.94
CA ASP A 14 13.46 -9.19 -32.85
C ASP A 14 13.60 -10.49 -32.05
N GLN A 15 13.88 -11.63 -32.69
CA GLN A 15 14.10 -12.90 -31.99
C GLN A 15 15.38 -12.89 -31.14
N HIS A 16 16.48 -12.34 -31.65
CA HIS A 16 17.72 -12.22 -30.89
C HIS A 16 17.54 -11.33 -29.64
N ASN A 17 16.88 -10.18 -29.81
CA ASN A 17 16.57 -9.27 -28.71
C ASN A 17 15.67 -9.93 -27.65
N VAL A 18 14.65 -10.70 -28.06
CA VAL A 18 13.77 -11.41 -27.13
C VAL A 18 14.54 -12.44 -26.29
N GLN A 19 15.47 -13.18 -26.88
CA GLN A 19 16.28 -14.16 -26.14
C GLN A 19 17.20 -13.49 -25.11
N LEU A 20 17.79 -12.34 -25.45
CA LEU A 20 18.59 -11.55 -24.51
C LEU A 20 17.75 -11.09 -23.32
N TRP A 21 16.57 -10.52 -23.57
CA TRP A 21 15.65 -10.09 -22.50
C TRP A 21 15.16 -11.26 -21.65
N LEU A 22 14.89 -12.42 -22.26
CA LEU A 22 14.51 -13.62 -21.53
C LEU A 22 15.62 -14.09 -20.58
N ARG A 23 16.88 -14.11 -21.04
CA ARG A 23 18.03 -14.44 -20.18
C ARG A 23 18.19 -13.43 -19.05
N GLY A 24 17.99 -12.14 -19.34
CA GLY A 24 17.97 -11.09 -18.32
C GLY A 24 16.89 -11.31 -17.26
N LEU A 25 15.66 -11.63 -17.68
CA LEU A 25 14.57 -11.95 -16.75
C LEU A 25 14.85 -13.20 -15.91
N LEU A 26 15.43 -14.25 -16.50
CA LEU A 26 15.81 -15.46 -15.76
C LEU A 26 16.89 -15.15 -14.72
N GLY A 27 17.96 -14.44 -15.10
CA GLY A 27 19.01 -14.03 -14.18
C GLY A 27 18.47 -13.14 -13.05
N TRP A 28 17.58 -12.21 -13.38
CA TRP A 28 16.94 -11.33 -12.40
C TRP A 28 16.09 -12.09 -11.39
N HIS A 29 15.22 -13.01 -11.81
CA HIS A 29 14.40 -13.78 -10.86
C HIS A 29 15.25 -14.71 -9.98
N GLY A 30 16.35 -15.25 -10.51
CA GLY A 30 17.32 -15.98 -9.71
C GLY A 30 17.96 -15.09 -8.63
N LEU A 31 18.43 -13.90 -9.01
CA LEU A 31 19.01 -12.93 -8.09
C LEU A 31 17.98 -12.46 -7.05
N LEU A 32 16.77 -12.13 -7.47
CA LEU A 32 15.70 -11.65 -6.61
C LEU A 32 15.29 -12.70 -5.58
N ALA A 33 15.21 -13.97 -5.97
CA ALA A 33 14.93 -15.06 -5.04
C ALA A 33 16.04 -15.20 -3.97
N LEU A 34 17.31 -15.16 -4.38
CA LEU A 34 18.44 -15.21 -3.45
C LEU A 34 18.46 -13.98 -2.51
N ALA A 35 18.23 -12.79 -3.06
CA ALA A 35 18.16 -11.54 -2.29
C ALA A 35 17.01 -11.57 -1.28
N ALA A 36 15.85 -12.11 -1.66
CA ALA A 36 14.71 -12.24 -0.76
C ALA A 36 14.99 -13.22 0.40
N LEU A 37 15.62 -14.37 0.12
CA LEU A 37 16.04 -15.31 1.15
C LEU A 37 17.11 -14.72 2.10
N ALA A 38 18.10 -14.01 1.56
CA ALA A 38 19.09 -13.29 2.35
C ALA A 38 18.45 -12.18 3.21
N GLY A 39 17.43 -11.50 2.66
CA GLY A 39 16.65 -10.49 3.37
C GLY A 39 15.93 -11.05 4.59
N ILE A 40 15.41 -12.28 4.54
CA ILE A 40 14.79 -12.93 5.71
C ILE A 40 15.83 -13.07 6.82
N VAL A 41 17.03 -13.57 6.50
CA VAL A 41 18.11 -13.71 7.49
C VAL A 41 18.49 -12.34 8.08
N TRP A 42 18.56 -11.31 7.24
CA TRP A 42 18.85 -9.95 7.69
C TRP A 42 17.79 -9.39 8.65
N VAL A 43 16.50 -9.60 8.35
CA VAL A 43 15.36 -9.14 9.18
C VAL A 43 15.44 -9.72 10.59
N TRP A 44 15.76 -11.01 10.72
CA TRP A 44 15.85 -11.68 12.03
C TRP A 44 17.14 -11.39 12.79
N ASN A 45 18.20 -10.96 12.11
CA ASN A 45 19.43 -10.50 12.75
C ASN A 45 19.39 -9.01 13.15
N SER A 46 18.45 -8.25 12.60
CA SER A 46 18.24 -6.83 12.91
C SER A 46 17.34 -6.72 14.14
N GLY A 47 17.93 -6.71 15.34
CA GLY A 47 17.23 -6.71 16.63
C GLY A 47 16.32 -5.50 16.91
N ASP A 48 16.26 -4.51 16.02
CA ASP A 48 15.50 -3.27 16.19
C ASP A 48 14.04 -3.35 15.72
N LEU A 49 13.63 -4.41 15.01
CA LEU A 49 12.29 -4.52 14.46
C LEU A 49 11.33 -5.22 15.44
N ALA A 50 10.11 -4.69 15.55
CA ALA A 50 9.04 -5.36 16.29
C ALA A 50 8.77 -6.76 15.69
N ARG A 51 8.50 -7.76 16.54
CA ARG A 51 8.31 -9.17 16.09
C ARG A 51 7.26 -9.32 14.99
N TRP A 52 6.12 -8.62 15.10
CA TRP A 52 5.07 -8.68 14.08
C TRP A 52 5.56 -8.17 12.72
N LEU A 53 6.41 -7.14 12.73
CA LEU A 53 6.99 -6.57 11.52
C LEU A 53 8.07 -7.48 10.93
N GLN A 54 8.84 -8.17 11.78
CA GLN A 54 9.78 -9.20 11.36
C GLN A 54 9.06 -10.37 10.66
N ILE A 55 7.96 -10.85 11.25
CA ILE A 55 7.12 -11.91 10.68
C ILE A 55 6.53 -11.45 9.34
N LEU A 56 5.89 -10.28 9.31
CA LEU A 56 5.28 -9.74 8.10
C LEU A 56 6.29 -9.59 6.96
N SER A 57 7.44 -8.98 7.25
CA SER A 57 8.52 -8.80 6.27
C SER A 57 9.04 -10.15 5.77
N SER A 58 9.21 -11.12 6.66
CA SER A 58 9.66 -12.47 6.31
C SER A 58 8.66 -13.19 5.42
N VAL A 59 7.36 -13.08 5.68
CA VAL A 59 6.31 -13.67 4.85
C VAL A 59 6.29 -13.04 3.45
N LEU A 60 6.41 -11.72 3.35
CA LEU A 60 6.46 -11.02 2.06
C LEU A 60 7.71 -11.41 1.27
N LEU A 61 8.88 -11.48 1.91
CA LEU A 61 10.12 -11.90 1.29
C LEU A 61 10.09 -13.38 0.87
N ALA A 62 9.56 -14.27 1.70
CA ALA A 62 9.39 -15.68 1.37
C ALA A 62 8.43 -15.86 0.19
N GLY A 63 7.30 -15.13 0.18
CA GLY A 63 6.37 -15.09 -0.94
C GLY A 63 7.03 -14.61 -2.23
N THR A 64 7.87 -13.57 -2.15
CA THR A 64 8.67 -13.06 -3.28
C THR A 64 9.66 -14.12 -3.78
N ALA A 65 10.39 -14.78 -2.89
CA ALA A 65 11.33 -15.83 -3.25
C ALA A 65 10.63 -17.00 -3.96
N VAL A 66 9.52 -17.49 -3.41
CA VAL A 66 8.74 -18.58 -4.00
C VAL A 66 8.17 -18.16 -5.36
N ALA A 67 7.59 -16.96 -5.47
CA ALA A 67 7.03 -16.45 -6.71
C ALA A 67 8.12 -16.28 -7.79
N SER A 68 9.30 -15.76 -7.43
CA SER A 68 10.44 -15.62 -8.35
C SER A 68 11.01 -16.97 -8.79
N LEU A 69 11.13 -17.96 -7.90
CA LEU A 69 11.54 -19.32 -8.29
C LEU A 69 10.51 -19.98 -9.21
N TRP A 70 9.22 -19.75 -8.96
CA TRP A 70 8.16 -20.25 -9.81
C TRP A 70 8.16 -19.58 -11.18
N ALA A 71 8.37 -18.25 -11.23
CA ALA A 71 8.56 -17.49 -12.47
C ALA A 71 9.76 -18.01 -13.26
N LEU A 72 10.89 -18.26 -12.59
CA LEU A 72 12.10 -18.82 -13.20
C LEU A 72 11.81 -20.16 -13.90
N ARG A 73 11.10 -21.08 -13.21
CA ARG A 73 10.71 -22.37 -13.75
C ARG A 73 9.77 -22.24 -14.97
N LEU A 74 8.79 -21.33 -14.90
CA LEU A 74 7.81 -21.13 -15.98
C LEU A 74 8.42 -20.41 -17.20
N LEU A 75 9.26 -19.40 -16.98
CA LEU A 75 10.00 -18.69 -18.03
C LEU A 75 10.97 -19.64 -18.74
N GLY A 76 11.69 -20.49 -18.01
CA GLY A 76 12.61 -21.48 -18.57
C GLY A 76 11.89 -22.57 -19.39
N ARG A 77 10.60 -22.79 -19.13
CA ARG A 77 9.73 -23.67 -19.94
C ARG A 77 8.97 -22.94 -21.04
N HIS A 78 9.24 -21.66 -21.25
CA HIS A 78 8.56 -20.82 -22.24
C HIS A 78 7.03 -20.76 -22.08
N HIS A 79 6.52 -20.93 -20.85
CA HIS A 79 5.08 -20.85 -20.58
C HIS A 79 4.63 -19.40 -20.43
N LYS A 80 3.48 -19.06 -21.03
CA LYS A 80 2.87 -17.71 -20.95
C LYS A 80 2.68 -17.20 -19.51
N ASN A 81 2.36 -18.09 -18.58
CA ASN A 81 2.18 -17.75 -17.17
C ASN A 81 3.48 -17.24 -16.53
N GLY A 82 4.65 -17.65 -17.02
CA GLY A 82 5.94 -17.16 -16.54
C GLY A 82 6.12 -15.67 -16.83
N ARG A 83 5.73 -15.22 -18.02
CA ARG A 83 5.72 -13.78 -18.39
C ARG A 83 4.77 -12.99 -17.50
N ILE A 84 3.54 -13.48 -17.32
CA ILE A 84 2.50 -12.82 -16.51
C ILE A 84 2.97 -12.68 -15.06
N LEU A 85 3.48 -13.77 -14.47
CA LEU A 85 3.99 -13.77 -13.10
C LEU A 85 5.21 -12.83 -12.96
N SER A 86 6.11 -12.83 -13.94
CA SER A 86 7.25 -11.91 -13.96
C SER A 86 6.81 -10.44 -14.02
N LEU A 87 5.78 -10.12 -14.80
CA LEU A 87 5.22 -8.76 -14.85
C LEU A 87 4.64 -8.36 -13.50
N GLY A 88 3.87 -9.24 -12.86
CA GLY A 88 3.30 -8.99 -11.53
C GLY A 88 4.38 -8.74 -10.46
N ILE A 89 5.40 -9.60 -10.39
CA ILE A 89 6.51 -9.46 -9.43
C ILE A 89 7.27 -8.15 -9.66
N ASN A 90 7.68 -7.86 -10.90
CA ASN A 90 8.43 -6.65 -11.19
C ASN A 90 7.59 -5.39 -10.99
N TYR A 91 6.28 -5.46 -11.20
CA TYR A 91 5.37 -4.34 -10.93
C TYR A 91 5.28 -4.03 -9.44
N LEU A 92 5.06 -5.05 -8.61
CA LEU A 92 5.01 -4.88 -7.15
C LEU A 92 6.35 -4.39 -6.60
N LEU A 93 7.46 -4.94 -7.10
CA LEU A 93 8.80 -4.51 -6.70
C LEU A 93 9.12 -3.09 -7.17
N PHE A 94 8.71 -2.71 -8.38
CA PHE A 94 8.82 -1.33 -8.87
C PHE A 94 8.06 -0.36 -7.95
N LEU A 95 6.81 -0.69 -7.59
CA LEU A 95 6.01 0.12 -6.68
C LEU A 95 6.67 0.21 -5.29
N PHE A 96 7.17 -0.90 -4.76
CA PHE A 96 7.90 -0.92 -3.50
C PHE A 96 9.12 0.00 -3.55
N CYS A 97 9.98 -0.14 -4.58
CA CYS A 97 11.16 0.71 -4.74
C CYS A 97 10.78 2.19 -4.90
N LEU A 98 9.73 2.49 -5.65
CA LEU A 98 9.21 3.85 -5.81
C LEU A 98 8.78 4.44 -4.46
N VAL A 99 7.89 3.77 -3.73
CA VAL A 99 7.36 4.26 -2.45
C VAL A 99 8.48 4.34 -1.39
N ALA A 100 9.33 3.33 -1.29
CA ALA A 100 10.45 3.32 -0.37
C ALA A 100 11.46 4.45 -0.69
N SER A 101 11.72 4.73 -1.97
CA SER A 101 12.60 5.83 -2.36
C SER A 101 11.99 7.19 -2.00
N LEU A 102 10.68 7.39 -2.19
CA LEU A 102 9.97 8.61 -1.80
C LEU A 102 9.98 8.81 -0.28
N HIS A 103 9.76 7.73 0.48
CA HIS A 103 9.85 7.76 1.93
C HIS A 103 11.28 8.14 2.37
N ARG A 104 12.30 7.53 1.77
CA ARG A 104 13.70 7.78 2.13
C ARG A 104 14.19 9.18 1.72
N LEU A 105 13.64 9.72 0.64
CA LEU A 105 13.82 11.11 0.23
C LEU A 105 13.10 12.12 1.14
N ASN A 106 12.34 11.65 2.14
CA ASN A 106 11.46 12.46 2.96
C ASN A 106 10.51 13.32 2.12
N ALA A 107 10.05 12.80 0.97
CA ALA A 107 9.26 13.56 0.00
C ALA A 107 8.01 14.17 0.64
N PHE A 108 7.34 13.44 1.54
CA PHE A 108 6.15 13.91 2.26
C PHE A 108 6.46 15.10 3.19
N VAL A 109 7.49 14.98 4.03
CA VAL A 109 7.95 16.10 4.89
C VAL A 109 8.43 17.27 4.04
N GLY A 110 9.04 17.00 2.88
CA GLY A 110 9.43 18.01 1.91
C GLY A 110 8.25 18.83 1.40
N ILE A 111 7.13 18.18 1.08
CA ILE A 111 5.89 18.86 0.66
C ILE A 111 5.34 19.74 1.79
N ASP A 112 5.33 19.25 3.03
CA ASP A 112 4.87 20.03 4.18
C ASP A 112 5.74 21.28 4.39
N SER A 113 7.07 21.12 4.33
CA SER A 113 8.01 22.24 4.45
C SER A 113 7.86 23.28 3.31
N LEU A 114 7.48 22.81 2.11
CA LEU A 114 7.21 23.66 0.97
C LEU A 114 5.90 24.43 1.18
N ALA A 115 4.85 23.79 1.72
CA ALA A 115 3.60 24.44 2.05
C ALA A 115 3.79 25.56 3.10
N ASP A 116 4.62 25.33 4.13
CA ASP A 116 4.92 26.32 5.16
C ASP A 116 5.66 27.56 4.63
N THR A 117 6.50 27.37 3.62
CA THR A 117 7.27 28.45 2.99
C THR A 117 6.56 29.08 1.79
N PHE A 118 5.52 28.44 1.25
CA PHE A 118 4.75 28.91 0.11
C PHE A 118 4.23 30.34 0.25
N PRO A 119 3.68 30.79 1.41
CA PRO A 119 3.22 32.15 1.59
C PRO A 119 4.30 33.21 1.35
N ARG A 120 5.59 32.88 1.60
CA ARG A 120 6.73 33.79 1.35
C ARG A 120 6.94 34.05 -0.14
N GLY A 121 6.48 33.14 -1.01
CA GLY A 121 6.52 33.27 -2.46
C GLY A 121 5.41 34.16 -3.05
N LEU A 122 4.31 34.39 -2.32
CA LEU A 122 3.14 35.12 -2.83
C LEU A 122 3.45 36.52 -3.39
N PRO A 123 4.32 37.35 -2.77
CA PRO A 123 4.67 38.66 -3.32
C PRO A 123 5.29 38.55 -4.72
N PHE A 124 6.07 37.49 -4.97
CA PHE A 124 6.72 37.24 -6.25
C PHE A 124 5.75 36.71 -7.31
N LEU A 125 4.74 35.93 -6.91
CA LEU A 125 3.60 35.63 -7.79
C LEU A 125 2.85 36.92 -8.18
N GLY A 126 2.70 37.86 -7.24
CA GLY A 126 2.18 39.21 -7.52
C GLY A 126 3.00 39.95 -8.58
N LEU A 127 4.33 39.85 -8.57
CA LEU A 127 5.19 40.43 -9.61
C LEU A 127 4.98 39.78 -10.98
N ILE A 128 4.75 38.46 -11.03
CA ILE A 128 4.44 37.75 -12.29
C ILE A 128 3.10 38.21 -12.85
N ILE A 129 2.09 38.35 -11.99
CA ILE A 129 0.77 38.87 -12.36
C ILE A 129 0.89 40.32 -12.86
N LEU A 130 1.65 41.16 -12.17
CA LEU A 130 1.92 42.54 -12.61
C LEU A 130 2.64 42.57 -13.96
N ALA A 131 3.60 41.67 -14.18
CA ALA A 131 4.28 41.52 -15.46
C ALA A 131 3.31 41.19 -16.60
N TYR A 132 2.34 40.32 -16.35
CA TYR A 132 1.28 39.99 -17.31
C TYR A 132 0.48 41.24 -17.72
N PHE A 133 0.05 42.06 -16.74
CA PHE A 133 -0.66 43.31 -17.03
C PHE A 133 0.18 44.33 -17.80
N ILE A 134 1.48 44.47 -17.46
CA ILE A 134 2.41 45.34 -18.20
C ILE A 134 2.61 44.85 -19.64
N GLY A 135 2.61 43.52 -19.82
CA GLY A 135 2.61 42.89 -21.14
C GLY A 135 1.38 43.22 -21.96
N ALA A 136 0.20 43.02 -21.40
CA ALA A 136 -1.08 43.31 -22.05
C ALA A 136 -1.23 44.82 -22.37
N ALA A 137 -0.68 45.70 -21.54
CA ALA A 137 -0.64 47.13 -21.80
C ALA A 137 0.31 47.51 -22.95
N ALA A 138 1.34 46.70 -23.24
CA ALA A 138 2.28 46.96 -24.33
C ALA A 138 1.59 46.91 -25.71
N ASP A 139 0.53 46.12 -25.85
CA ASP A 139 -0.23 45.97 -27.10
C ASP A 139 -1.07 47.23 -27.39
N ARG A 140 -1.28 48.12 -26.41
CA ARG A 140 -1.95 49.42 -26.60
C ARG A 140 -1.06 50.48 -27.26
N TYR A 141 0.24 50.22 -27.40
CA TYR A 141 1.22 51.14 -27.97
C TYR A 141 1.68 50.74 -29.38
N GLU A 142 0.80 50.10 -30.16
CA GLU A 142 1.06 49.81 -31.57
C GLU A 142 1.43 51.09 -32.34
N GLY A 143 2.61 51.11 -32.95
CA GLY A 143 3.17 52.27 -33.67
C GLY A 143 4.25 53.07 -32.93
N GLN A 144 4.41 52.92 -31.61
CA GLN A 144 5.49 53.57 -30.82
C GLN A 144 6.55 52.55 -30.39
N ILE A 145 7.48 52.23 -31.30
CA ILE A 145 8.48 51.15 -31.16
C ILE A 145 9.24 51.23 -29.83
N ALA A 146 9.75 52.41 -29.44
CA ALA A 146 10.55 52.57 -28.22
C ALA A 146 9.77 52.28 -26.92
N ARG A 147 8.51 52.73 -26.82
CA ARG A 147 7.66 52.48 -25.64
C ARG A 147 7.18 51.04 -25.58
N GLN A 148 6.81 50.47 -26.73
CA GLN A 148 6.43 49.07 -26.82
C GLN A 148 7.59 48.14 -26.41
N GLN A 149 8.81 48.43 -26.84
CA GLN A 149 10.01 47.70 -26.42
C GLN A 149 10.29 47.84 -24.92
N ALA A 150 10.15 49.05 -24.36
CA ALA A 150 10.32 49.28 -22.92
C ALA A 150 9.34 48.46 -22.08
N HIS A 151 8.04 48.42 -22.44
CA HIS A 151 7.05 47.60 -21.74
C HIS A 151 7.32 46.10 -21.87
N ARG A 152 7.73 45.62 -23.05
CA ARG A 152 8.11 44.22 -23.27
C ARG A 152 9.33 43.81 -22.45
N GLN A 153 10.33 44.69 -22.36
CA GLN A 153 11.54 44.46 -21.58
C GLN A 153 11.25 44.49 -20.07
N ALA A 154 10.43 45.44 -19.62
CA ALA A 154 9.96 45.52 -18.23
C ALA A 154 9.22 44.24 -17.84
N ARG A 155 8.24 43.78 -18.63
CA ARG A 155 7.56 42.49 -18.43
C ARG A 155 8.56 41.34 -18.27
N LYS A 156 9.54 41.23 -19.18
CA LYS A 156 10.51 40.12 -19.17
C LYS A 156 11.27 40.09 -17.83
N TRP A 157 11.80 41.23 -17.39
CA TRP A 157 12.55 41.31 -16.14
C TRP A 157 11.67 41.08 -14.92
N LEU A 158 10.47 41.67 -14.85
CA LEU A 158 9.51 41.44 -13.78
C LEU A 158 9.11 39.95 -13.67
N THR A 159 8.95 39.27 -14.81
CA THR A 159 8.67 37.83 -14.84
C THR A 159 9.85 37.01 -14.32
N ILE A 160 11.09 37.33 -14.75
CA ILE A 160 12.29 36.61 -14.29
C ILE A 160 12.50 36.82 -12.78
N ILE A 161 12.42 38.06 -12.31
CA ILE A 161 12.54 38.41 -10.87
C ILE A 161 11.44 37.72 -10.08
N GLY A 162 10.20 37.70 -10.60
CA GLY A 162 9.08 36.99 -9.99
C GLY A 162 9.34 35.48 -9.89
N ILE A 163 9.77 34.82 -10.96
CA ILE A 163 10.05 33.37 -10.94
C ILE A 163 11.22 33.05 -10.01
N VAL A 164 12.34 33.74 -10.15
CA VAL A 164 13.54 33.49 -9.33
C VAL A 164 13.26 33.80 -7.87
N GLY A 165 12.64 34.94 -7.58
CA GLY A 165 12.26 35.32 -6.22
C GLY A 165 11.27 34.36 -5.59
N PHE A 166 10.27 33.89 -6.35
CA PHE A 166 9.34 32.85 -5.90
C PHE A 166 10.08 31.57 -5.52
N LEU A 167 10.92 31.04 -6.42
CA LEU A 167 11.67 29.81 -6.21
C LEU A 167 12.60 29.89 -4.99
N LEU A 168 13.30 31.02 -4.81
CA LEU A 168 14.16 31.25 -3.66
C LEU A 168 13.36 31.40 -2.36
N ALA A 169 12.24 32.12 -2.38
CA ALA A 169 11.41 32.35 -1.21
C ALA A 169 10.71 31.08 -0.69
N VAL A 170 10.32 30.20 -1.61
CA VAL A 170 9.77 28.86 -1.31
C VAL A 170 10.88 27.87 -0.90
N GLY A 171 12.16 28.26 -0.98
CA GLY A 171 13.26 27.46 -0.47
C GLY A 171 13.67 26.31 -1.39
N ILE A 172 13.52 26.43 -2.71
CA ILE A 172 13.89 25.38 -3.67
C ILE A 172 15.35 24.95 -3.52
N LEU A 173 16.25 25.87 -3.16
CA LEU A 173 17.66 25.56 -2.96
C LEU A 173 17.89 24.61 -1.79
N ASN A 174 17.11 24.78 -0.71
CA ASN A 174 17.17 23.87 0.43
C ASN A 174 16.62 22.49 0.04
N ALA A 175 15.50 22.44 -0.68
CA ALA A 175 14.94 21.18 -1.18
C ALA A 175 15.90 20.44 -2.12
N LEU A 176 16.57 21.16 -3.03
CA LEU A 176 17.59 20.58 -3.91
C LEU A 176 18.81 20.09 -3.12
N ALA A 177 19.28 20.87 -2.13
CA ALA A 177 20.42 20.49 -1.30
C ALA A 177 20.12 19.27 -0.42
N THR A 178 18.93 19.17 0.17
CA THR A 178 18.52 18.00 0.98
C THR A 178 18.36 16.76 0.10
N THR A 179 17.77 16.91 -1.09
CA THR A 179 17.67 15.83 -2.08
C THR A 179 19.05 15.37 -2.52
N ALA A 180 19.96 16.30 -2.84
CA ALA A 180 21.32 15.99 -3.25
C ALA A 180 22.12 15.27 -2.16
N ARG A 181 21.98 15.67 -0.89
CA ARG A 181 22.58 14.93 0.24
C ARG A 181 21.97 13.56 0.42
N SER A 182 20.67 13.41 0.16
CA SER A 182 20.01 12.11 0.26
C SER A 182 20.55 11.10 -0.76
N LEU A 183 21.06 11.56 -1.91
CA LEU A 183 21.69 10.71 -2.92
C LEU A 183 23.03 10.09 -2.48
N THR A 184 23.62 10.49 -1.35
CA THR A 184 24.79 9.80 -0.79
C THR A 184 24.40 8.58 0.06
N ASP A 185 23.11 8.41 0.36
CA ASP A 185 22.62 7.23 1.06
C ASP A 185 22.62 6.00 0.15
N GLY A 186 23.44 5.02 0.49
CA GLY A 186 23.55 3.76 -0.24
C GLY A 186 22.22 3.00 -0.36
N VAL A 187 21.34 3.10 0.63
CA VAL A 187 20.01 2.45 0.59
C VAL A 187 19.13 3.12 -0.47
N LEU A 188 19.09 4.46 -0.50
CA LEU A 188 18.33 5.19 -1.51
C LEU A 188 18.84 4.88 -2.92
N VAL A 189 20.17 4.90 -3.12
CA VAL A 189 20.77 4.56 -4.42
C VAL A 189 20.39 3.14 -4.84
N GLY A 190 20.45 2.18 -3.92
CA GLY A 190 20.00 0.80 -4.16
C GLY A 190 18.53 0.71 -4.58
N LEU A 191 17.64 1.45 -3.91
CA LEU A 191 16.22 1.51 -4.25
C LEU A 191 15.97 2.15 -5.62
N LEU A 192 16.67 3.24 -5.95
CA LEU A 192 16.56 3.90 -7.25
C LEU A 192 17.07 3.01 -8.38
N LEU A 193 18.19 2.30 -8.18
CA LEU A 193 18.69 1.31 -9.13
C LEU A 193 17.69 0.15 -9.28
N GLY A 194 17.13 -0.35 -8.18
CA GLY A 194 16.07 -1.36 -8.21
C GLY A 194 14.83 -0.90 -8.99
N MET A 195 14.41 0.35 -8.82
CA MET A 195 13.33 0.97 -9.57
C MET A 195 13.64 1.03 -11.07
N VAL A 196 14.85 1.44 -11.45
CA VAL A 196 15.27 1.49 -12.87
C VAL A 196 15.32 0.08 -13.47
N VAL A 197 15.93 -0.89 -12.79
CA VAL A 197 16.03 -2.27 -13.25
C VAL A 197 14.64 -2.87 -13.44
N THR A 198 13.77 -2.76 -12.45
CA THR A 198 12.39 -3.28 -12.55
C THR A 198 11.58 -2.57 -13.63
N ALA A 199 11.74 -1.26 -13.83
CA ALA A 199 11.12 -0.52 -14.92
C ALA A 199 11.57 -1.01 -16.30
N VAL A 200 12.87 -1.24 -16.50
CA VAL A 200 13.41 -1.78 -17.76
C VAL A 200 12.90 -3.20 -18.00
N LEU A 201 12.85 -4.04 -16.97
CA LEU A 201 12.35 -5.41 -17.09
C LEU A 201 10.84 -5.47 -17.33
N LEU A 202 10.07 -4.58 -16.71
CA LEU A 202 8.64 -4.39 -17.00
C LEU A 202 8.45 -3.99 -18.45
N TRP A 203 9.15 -2.97 -18.90
CA TRP A 203 9.12 -2.52 -20.29
C TRP A 203 9.45 -3.68 -21.24
N ALA A 204 10.55 -4.38 -21.01
CA ALA A 204 10.97 -5.51 -21.83
C ALA A 204 9.93 -6.65 -21.87
N ALA A 205 9.34 -6.99 -20.72
CA ALA A 205 8.32 -8.04 -20.62
C ALA A 205 6.95 -7.62 -21.18
N TRP A 206 6.63 -6.32 -21.17
CA TRP A 206 5.36 -5.79 -21.67
C TRP A 206 5.30 -5.70 -23.19
N ARG A 207 6.44 -5.56 -23.88
CA ARG A 207 6.50 -5.41 -25.34
C ARG A 207 5.88 -6.58 -26.12
N GLN A 208 5.30 -6.26 -27.27
CA GLN A 208 4.65 -7.21 -28.20
C GLN A 208 5.53 -8.39 -28.64
N PRO A 209 6.83 -8.23 -28.98
CA PRO A 209 7.68 -9.37 -29.37
C PRO A 209 7.80 -10.42 -28.25
N MET A 210 7.86 -9.98 -26.99
CA MET A 210 7.87 -10.88 -25.84
C MET A 210 6.53 -11.59 -25.68
N ALA A 211 5.41 -10.88 -25.85
CA ALA A 211 4.07 -11.46 -25.83
C ALA A 211 3.91 -12.54 -26.91
N HIS A 212 4.34 -12.26 -28.14
CA HIS A 212 4.29 -13.22 -29.24
C HIS A 212 5.18 -14.44 -29.01
N TYR A 213 6.38 -14.25 -28.46
CA TYR A 213 7.28 -15.35 -28.11
C TYR A 213 6.66 -16.33 -27.12
N PHE A 214 5.97 -15.80 -26.09
CA PHE A 214 5.24 -16.59 -25.11
C PHE A 214 3.85 -17.05 -25.57
N LYS A 215 3.47 -16.78 -26.83
CA LYS A 215 2.15 -17.09 -27.39
C LYS A 215 1.00 -16.56 -26.52
N SER A 216 1.17 -15.36 -25.96
CA SER A 216 0.13 -14.68 -25.18
C SER A 216 -1.05 -14.32 -26.07
N THR A 217 -2.26 -14.47 -25.53
CA THR A 217 -3.52 -14.17 -26.19
C THR A 217 -3.97 -12.73 -25.89
N ASN A 218 -4.95 -12.23 -26.65
CA ASN A 218 -5.59 -10.94 -26.37
C ASN A 218 -6.24 -10.93 -24.98
N ALA A 219 -6.88 -12.05 -24.59
CA ALA A 219 -7.47 -12.22 -23.27
C ALA A 219 -6.42 -12.08 -22.15
N ASP A 220 -5.21 -12.60 -22.33
CA ASP A 220 -4.12 -12.44 -21.34
C ASP A 220 -3.72 -10.95 -21.20
N THR A 221 -3.75 -10.18 -22.29
CA THR A 221 -3.42 -8.74 -22.28
C THR A 221 -4.53 -7.91 -21.64
N GLU A 222 -5.79 -8.24 -21.94
CA GLU A 222 -6.96 -7.60 -21.33
C GLU A 222 -7.01 -7.87 -19.82
N MET A 223 -6.71 -9.10 -19.40
CA MET A 223 -6.57 -9.46 -17.99
C MET A 223 -5.48 -8.65 -17.29
N LEU A 224 -4.29 -8.51 -17.90
CA LEU A 224 -3.20 -7.70 -17.34
C LEU A 224 -3.59 -6.22 -17.19
N ASN A 225 -4.27 -5.66 -18.19
CA ASN A 225 -4.77 -4.28 -18.13
C ASN A 225 -5.83 -4.13 -17.02
N GLY A 226 -6.73 -5.10 -16.88
CA GLY A 226 -7.73 -5.14 -15.81
C GLY A 226 -7.09 -5.14 -14.43
N TYR A 227 -6.08 -5.98 -14.21
CA TYR A 227 -5.33 -5.98 -12.94
C TYR A 227 -4.55 -4.69 -12.71
N LEU A 228 -3.93 -4.10 -13.74
CA LEU A 228 -3.21 -2.84 -13.62
C LEU A 228 -4.15 -1.67 -13.29
N PHE A 229 -5.38 -1.70 -13.79
CA PHE A 229 -6.40 -0.70 -13.46
C PHE A 229 -6.92 -0.87 -12.03
N LEU A 230 -7.08 -2.11 -11.58
CA LEU A 230 -7.58 -2.44 -10.25
C LEU A 230 -6.51 -2.29 -9.16
N SER A 231 -5.22 -2.44 -9.50
CA SER A 231 -4.13 -2.53 -8.53
C SER A 231 -3.98 -1.32 -7.60
N PRO A 232 -4.18 -0.05 -8.00
CA PRO A 232 -4.02 1.07 -7.07
C PRO A 232 -5.05 1.01 -5.93
N ASN A 233 -6.31 0.73 -6.26
CA ASN A 233 -7.38 0.61 -5.27
C ASN A 233 -7.21 -0.65 -4.41
N LEU A 234 -6.86 -1.78 -5.03
CA LEU A 234 -6.63 -3.02 -4.30
C LEU A 234 -5.47 -2.92 -3.33
N LEU A 235 -4.34 -2.34 -3.75
CA LEU A 235 -3.20 -2.11 -2.87
C LEU A 235 -3.56 -1.14 -1.74
N GLY A 236 -4.32 -0.08 -2.03
CA GLY A 236 -4.86 0.81 -1.01
C GLY A 236 -5.72 0.08 0.02
N PHE A 237 -6.67 -0.74 -0.43
CA PHE A 237 -7.50 -1.58 0.45
C PHE A 237 -6.65 -2.54 1.30
N LEU A 238 -5.69 -3.22 0.68
CA LEU A 238 -4.83 -4.18 1.39
C LEU A 238 -3.98 -3.51 2.47
N ILE A 239 -3.42 -2.33 2.18
CA ILE A 239 -2.52 -1.63 3.10
C ILE A 239 -3.30 -0.91 4.20
N PHE A 240 -4.37 -0.19 3.85
CA PHE A 240 -5.04 0.73 4.77
C PHE A 240 -6.27 0.12 5.48
N PHE A 241 -6.85 -0.96 4.95
CA PHE A 241 -7.99 -1.62 5.57
C PHE A 241 -7.63 -3.04 6.05
N ALA A 242 -7.22 -3.91 5.13
CA ALA A 242 -6.92 -5.31 5.48
C ALA A 242 -5.68 -5.41 6.38
N GLY A 243 -4.67 -4.57 6.17
CA GLY A 243 -3.43 -4.54 6.96
C GLY A 243 -3.70 -4.32 8.46
N PRO A 244 -4.35 -3.21 8.86
CA PRO A 244 -4.73 -2.97 10.25
C PRO A 244 -5.64 -4.06 10.83
N LEU A 245 -6.56 -4.60 10.03
CA LEU A 245 -7.43 -5.71 10.46
C LEU A 245 -6.60 -6.98 10.78
N LEU A 246 -5.67 -7.34 9.90
CA LEU A 246 -4.77 -8.48 10.11
C LEU A 246 -3.84 -8.25 11.30
N LEU A 247 -3.39 -7.01 11.53
CA LEU A 247 -2.63 -6.65 12.72
C LEU A 247 -3.48 -6.80 13.99
N SER A 248 -4.73 -6.35 13.97
CA SER A 248 -5.67 -6.55 15.09
C SER A 248 -5.90 -8.03 15.36
N LEU A 249 -6.00 -8.85 14.31
CA LEU A 249 -6.07 -10.31 14.43
C LEU A 249 -4.77 -10.91 14.97
N TYR A 250 -3.59 -10.41 14.60
CA TYR A 250 -2.34 -10.86 15.19
C TYR A 250 -2.28 -10.54 16.70
N VAL A 251 -2.65 -9.31 17.07
CA VAL A 251 -2.65 -8.84 18.46
C VAL A 251 -3.67 -9.61 19.31
N SER A 252 -4.74 -10.16 18.74
CA SER A 252 -5.68 -10.99 19.51
C SER A 252 -5.08 -12.34 19.97
N PHE A 253 -3.94 -12.76 19.43
CA PHE A 253 -3.17 -13.93 19.90
C PHE A 253 -2.03 -13.56 20.87
N THR A 254 -1.98 -12.30 21.29
CA THR A 254 -0.96 -11.82 22.21
C THR A 254 -1.57 -11.27 23.50
N ASN A 255 -0.78 -11.27 24.56
CA ASN A 255 -1.07 -10.51 25.77
C ASN A 255 -0.48 -9.11 25.58
N SER A 256 -1.33 -8.11 25.38
CA SER A 256 -0.93 -6.76 25.01
C SER A 256 -1.84 -5.73 25.66
N ASP A 257 -1.31 -4.99 26.63
CA ASP A 257 -2.03 -3.91 27.33
C ASP A 257 -1.99 -2.57 26.56
N ALA A 258 -1.93 -2.65 25.21
CA ALA A 258 -1.69 -1.56 24.26
C ALA A 258 -0.35 -0.79 24.42
N PHE A 259 0.34 -0.93 25.56
CA PHE A 259 1.64 -0.33 25.85
C PHE A 259 2.61 -1.42 26.37
N GLY A 260 3.75 -1.59 25.73
CA GLY A 260 4.81 -2.53 26.18
C GLY A 260 5.07 -3.69 25.23
N THR A 261 5.82 -4.69 25.72
CA THR A 261 6.18 -5.90 24.98
C THR A 261 5.01 -6.86 24.91
N SER A 262 4.56 -7.16 23.70
CA SER A 262 3.45 -8.07 23.45
C SER A 262 3.95 -9.52 23.48
N ASP A 263 3.49 -10.31 24.45
CA ASP A 263 3.84 -11.72 24.59
C ASP A 263 2.87 -12.58 23.80
N TRP A 264 3.38 -13.54 23.02
CA TRP A 264 2.53 -14.46 22.27
C TRP A 264 1.92 -15.50 23.21
N VAL A 265 0.58 -15.50 23.33
CA VAL A 265 -0.18 -16.44 24.16
C VAL A 265 -0.98 -17.44 23.32
N GLY A 266 -0.84 -17.40 21.99
CA GLY A 266 -1.57 -18.29 21.09
C GLY A 266 -3.08 -18.12 21.28
N PHE A 267 -3.79 -19.24 21.46
CA PHE A 267 -5.26 -19.25 21.52
C PHE A 267 -5.82 -18.97 22.92
N ASP A 268 -5.00 -18.68 23.94
CA ASP A 268 -5.45 -18.53 25.33
C ASP A 268 -6.52 -17.45 25.49
N ASN A 269 -6.42 -16.33 24.76
CA ASN A 269 -7.45 -15.28 24.74
C ASN A 269 -8.82 -15.83 24.30
N TYR A 270 -8.84 -16.64 23.25
CA TYR A 270 -10.06 -17.25 22.74
C TYR A 270 -10.57 -18.38 23.63
N ALA A 271 -9.66 -19.17 24.21
CA ALA A 271 -10.01 -20.23 25.16
C ALA A 271 -10.73 -19.63 26.37
N ARG A 272 -10.23 -18.52 26.94
CA ARG A 272 -10.88 -17.81 28.06
C ARG A 272 -12.25 -17.25 27.69
N ILE A 273 -12.37 -16.59 26.53
CA ILE A 273 -13.65 -16.05 26.05
C ILE A 273 -14.71 -17.16 25.89
N LEU A 274 -14.30 -18.32 25.37
CA LEU A 274 -15.18 -19.44 25.09
C LEU A 274 -15.32 -20.41 26.28
N ASN A 275 -14.63 -20.17 27.39
CA ASN A 275 -14.71 -21.00 28.59
C ASN A 275 -16.02 -20.70 29.33
N LEU A 276 -17.01 -21.57 29.09
CA LEU A 276 -18.35 -21.51 29.66
C LEU A 276 -18.59 -22.75 30.52
N ASP A 277 -19.20 -22.54 31.68
CA ASP A 277 -19.67 -23.62 32.53
C ASP A 277 -21.18 -23.50 32.75
N ILE A 278 -21.87 -24.64 32.84
CA ILE A 278 -23.31 -24.69 33.03
C ILE A 278 -23.59 -25.63 34.19
N ALA A 279 -24.11 -25.08 35.27
CA ALA A 279 -24.49 -25.84 36.45
C ALA A 279 -26.00 -25.84 36.63
N GLN A 280 -26.52 -26.98 37.10
CA GLN A 280 -27.91 -27.12 37.49
C GLN A 280 -28.10 -26.53 38.90
N LEU A 281 -29.21 -25.83 39.09
CA LEU A 281 -29.64 -25.29 40.37
C LEU A 281 -30.75 -26.16 40.96
N ASP A 282 -30.64 -26.50 42.24
CA ASP A 282 -31.67 -27.22 43.00
C ASP A 282 -32.90 -26.33 43.23
N THR A 283 -32.69 -25.02 43.40
CA THR A 283 -33.75 -24.01 43.51
C THR A 283 -33.40 -22.77 42.68
N PRO A 284 -34.38 -22.03 42.12
CA PRO A 284 -34.11 -20.87 41.28
C PRO A 284 -33.24 -19.79 41.95
N ASP A 285 -33.38 -19.63 43.26
CA ASP A 285 -32.69 -18.62 44.07
C ASP A 285 -31.35 -19.10 44.67
N GLN A 286 -30.93 -20.33 44.33
CA GLN A 286 -29.66 -20.88 44.80
C GLN A 286 -28.48 -20.00 44.35
N LEU A 287 -27.54 -19.76 45.27
CA LEU A 287 -26.39 -18.90 45.02
C LEU A 287 -25.45 -19.57 44.01
N ALA A 288 -24.93 -18.78 43.05
CA ALA A 288 -24.05 -19.31 42.01
C ALA A 288 -22.74 -19.89 42.55
N ASN A 289 -22.24 -19.38 43.68
CA ASN A 289 -21.01 -19.87 44.32
C ASN A 289 -21.12 -21.28 44.93
N GLU A 290 -22.33 -21.81 45.07
CA GLU A 290 -22.56 -23.18 45.55
C GLU A 290 -22.43 -24.22 44.42
N VAL A 291 -22.64 -23.80 43.17
CA VAL A 291 -22.74 -24.69 42.01
C VAL A 291 -21.70 -24.39 40.92
N LEU A 292 -21.12 -23.20 40.90
CA LEU A 292 -20.06 -22.77 39.98
C LEU A 292 -18.81 -22.37 40.76
N ASP A 293 -17.63 -22.62 40.19
CA ASP A 293 -16.37 -22.06 40.73
C ASP A 293 -16.29 -20.56 40.42
N THR A 294 -16.78 -19.74 41.35
CA THR A 294 -16.79 -18.28 41.21
C THR A 294 -15.42 -17.62 41.23
N LYS A 295 -14.33 -18.39 41.44
CA LYS A 295 -12.97 -17.86 41.25
C LYS A 295 -12.59 -17.78 39.77
N ILE A 296 -13.21 -18.61 38.94
CA ILE A 296 -12.93 -18.71 37.50
C ILE A 296 -14.11 -18.14 36.71
N TYR A 297 -15.35 -18.48 37.07
CA TYR A 297 -16.55 -18.13 36.31
C TYR A 297 -17.35 -17.02 36.98
N SER A 298 -17.71 -16.01 36.19
CA SER A 298 -18.70 -15.01 36.56
C SER A 298 -20.08 -15.42 36.05
N GLU A 299 -21.13 -15.16 36.83
CA GLU A 299 -22.50 -15.47 36.43
C GLU A 299 -22.91 -14.66 35.20
N LEU A 300 -23.29 -15.35 34.11
CA LEU A 300 -23.69 -14.74 32.84
C LEU A 300 -25.20 -14.64 32.69
N ASN A 301 -25.91 -15.75 32.92
CA ASN A 301 -27.36 -15.81 32.78
C ASN A 301 -27.95 -17.00 33.56
N ARG A 302 -29.23 -16.88 33.95
CA ARG A 302 -30.02 -17.97 34.52
C ARG A 302 -31.17 -18.29 33.60
N PHE A 303 -31.48 -19.58 33.42
CA PHE A 303 -32.63 -19.99 32.64
C PHE A 303 -33.27 -21.25 33.22
N THR A 304 -34.57 -21.40 32.99
CA THR A 304 -35.33 -22.58 33.41
C THR A 304 -35.75 -23.36 32.17
N LEU A 305 -35.45 -24.66 32.16
CA LEU A 305 -35.78 -25.55 31.05
C LEU A 305 -36.37 -26.85 31.61
N PHE A 306 -37.58 -27.21 31.18
CA PHE A 306 -38.29 -28.42 31.62
C PHE A 306 -38.44 -28.57 33.14
N GLY A 307 -38.61 -27.45 33.87
CA GLY A 307 -38.75 -27.45 35.33
C GLY A 307 -37.44 -27.54 36.11
N SER A 308 -36.29 -27.66 35.43
CA SER A 308 -34.96 -27.55 36.03
C SER A 308 -34.38 -26.16 35.80
N SER A 309 -33.79 -25.58 36.84
CA SER A 309 -33.12 -24.27 36.79
C SER A 309 -31.64 -24.48 36.48
N TYR A 310 -31.06 -23.62 35.63
CA TYR A 310 -29.65 -23.65 35.26
C TYR A 310 -29.03 -22.27 35.39
N VAL A 311 -27.76 -22.24 35.76
CA VAL A 311 -26.92 -21.05 35.73
C VAL A 311 -25.78 -21.27 34.74
N VAL A 312 -25.53 -20.26 33.91
CA VAL A 312 -24.40 -20.22 32.98
C VAL A 312 -23.34 -19.31 33.57
N GLY A 313 -22.15 -19.85 33.80
CA GLY A 313 -20.95 -19.11 34.15
C GLY A 313 -20.07 -18.91 32.92
N ALA A 314 -19.40 -17.75 32.83
CA ALA A 314 -18.40 -17.46 31.81
C ALA A 314 -17.14 -16.91 32.48
N GLU A 315 -15.96 -17.33 32.03
CA GLU A 315 -14.69 -16.75 32.51
C GLU A 315 -14.60 -15.27 32.13
N ASP A 316 -15.06 -14.90 30.92
CA ASP A 316 -15.26 -13.51 30.49
C ASP A 316 -16.75 -13.20 30.26
N ALA A 317 -17.49 -12.95 31.33
CA ALA A 317 -18.91 -12.63 31.25
C ALA A 317 -19.20 -11.29 30.55
N LEU A 318 -18.31 -10.30 30.69
CA LEU A 318 -18.49 -8.98 30.08
C LEU A 318 -18.51 -9.06 28.55
N PHE A 319 -17.64 -9.90 27.97
CA PHE A 319 -17.66 -10.16 26.53
C PHE A 319 -19.03 -10.65 26.05
N TRP A 320 -19.60 -11.67 26.71
CA TRP A 320 -20.89 -12.25 26.31
C TRP A 320 -22.06 -11.31 26.53
N ILE A 321 -22.04 -10.52 27.61
CA ILE A 321 -23.04 -9.47 27.86
C ILE A 321 -22.98 -8.41 26.76
N ALA A 322 -21.77 -7.92 26.43
CA ALA A 322 -21.58 -6.94 25.38
C ALA A 322 -22.02 -7.47 24.02
N LEU A 323 -21.59 -8.68 23.64
CA LEU A 323 -21.97 -9.35 22.40
C LEU A 323 -23.49 -9.53 22.31
N GLY A 324 -24.13 -9.99 23.39
CA GLY A 324 -25.58 -10.15 23.47
C GLY A 324 -26.32 -8.82 23.31
N ASN A 325 -25.84 -7.75 23.94
CA ASN A 325 -26.41 -6.40 23.80
C ASN A 325 -26.26 -5.87 22.36
N THR A 326 -25.09 -6.05 21.74
CA THR A 326 -24.88 -5.67 20.33
C THR A 326 -25.78 -6.45 19.40
N LEU A 327 -25.93 -7.77 19.58
CA LEU A 327 -26.81 -8.60 18.77
C LEU A 327 -28.27 -8.17 18.91
N LYS A 328 -28.75 -7.94 20.14
CA LYS A 328 -30.11 -7.42 20.40
C LYS A 328 -30.32 -6.08 19.69
N PHE A 329 -29.36 -5.16 19.80
CA PHE A 329 -29.45 -3.87 19.14
C PHE A 329 -29.51 -4.01 17.62
N VAL A 330 -28.62 -4.80 17.01
CA VAL A 330 -28.61 -5.01 15.55
C VAL A 330 -29.91 -5.65 15.07
N LEU A 331 -30.38 -6.70 15.76
CA LEU A 331 -31.61 -7.41 15.38
C LEU A 331 -32.87 -6.55 15.52
N LEU A 332 -32.88 -5.57 16.42
CA LEU A 332 -34.02 -4.66 16.57
C LEU A 332 -33.89 -3.43 15.65
N ALA A 333 -32.72 -2.79 15.62
CA ALA A 333 -32.50 -1.53 14.93
C ALA A 333 -32.42 -1.68 13.40
N VAL A 334 -31.82 -2.76 12.89
CA VAL A 334 -31.68 -2.94 11.43
C VAL A 334 -33.06 -3.12 10.77
N PRO A 335 -33.94 -4.03 11.20
CA PRO A 335 -35.27 -4.13 10.60
C PRO A 335 -36.09 -2.85 10.78
N LEU A 336 -36.04 -2.24 11.96
CA LEU A 336 -36.79 -1.03 12.27
C LEU A 336 -36.33 0.18 11.43
N SER A 337 -35.07 0.21 10.97
CA SER A 337 -34.57 1.25 10.06
C SER A 337 -34.81 0.92 8.59
N VAL A 338 -34.64 -0.35 8.19
CA VAL A 338 -34.77 -0.79 6.80
C VAL A 338 -36.23 -0.80 6.34
N ILE A 339 -37.17 -1.28 7.16
CA ILE A 339 -38.59 -1.39 6.76
C ILE A 339 -39.19 -0.03 6.38
N PRO A 340 -39.08 1.04 7.21
CA PRO A 340 -39.56 2.36 6.83
C PRO A 340 -38.81 2.95 5.64
N ALA A 341 -37.48 2.74 5.55
CA ALA A 341 -36.70 3.22 4.42
C ALA A 341 -37.17 2.61 3.08
N LEU A 342 -37.50 1.30 3.07
CA LEU A 342 -38.07 0.62 1.91
C LEU A 342 -39.50 1.06 1.59
N LEU A 343 -40.30 1.46 2.59
CA LEU A 343 -41.65 2.01 2.36
C LEU A 343 -41.62 3.44 1.81
N LEU A 344 -40.55 4.19 2.08
CA LEU A 344 -40.36 5.57 1.60
C LEU A 344 -39.67 5.67 0.24
N ALA A 345 -38.90 4.63 -0.16
CA ALA A 345 -38.16 4.57 -1.42
C ALA A 345 -39.06 4.18 -2.61
#